data_AF-A0A661MFI0-F1
#
_entry.id   AF-A0A661MFI0-F1
#
_cell.length_a   1.000
_cell.length_b   1.000
_cell.length_c   1.000
_cell.angle_alpha   90.00
_cell.angle_beta   90.00
_cell.angle_gamma   90.00
#
_symmetry.space_group_name_H-M   'P 1'
#
loop_
_entity.id
_entity.type
_entity.pdbx_description
1 polymer ?
#
loop_
_entity_poly.entity_id
_entity_poly.type
_entity_poly.pdbx_seq_one_letter_code
_entity_poly.pdbx_strand_id
1 'polypeptide(L)' 'RQILHWTPDIGRRKTVSAAEKLGAFNPSCRIEAFDTVVQEENAAVLVGDAAVIVDGSDNVKTRKVLNRVSVEKKIPFV' A
#
# COMPACT_ATOMS: atom_id res chain seq x y z
N ARG A 1 -4.99 -9.94 -13.98
CA ARG A 1 -5.02 -8.60 -13.33
C ARG A 1 -4.16 -8.51 -12.06
N GLN A 2 -4.17 -9.48 -11.12
CA GLN A 2 -3.35 -9.44 -9.88
C GLN A 2 -2.22 -10.48 -9.93
N ILE A 3 -1.14 -10.20 -10.66
CA ILE A 3 -0.08 -11.18 -10.96
C ILE A 3 0.77 -11.60 -9.75
N LEU A 4 0.76 -10.80 -8.68
CA LEU A 4 1.50 -11.09 -7.46
C LEU A 4 0.86 -12.23 -6.64
N HIS A 5 -0.42 -12.57 -6.85
CA HIS A 5 -1.14 -13.59 -6.08
C HIS A 5 -1.45 -14.83 -6.92
N TRP A 6 -1.41 -16.02 -6.31
CA TRP A 6 -1.61 -17.31 -6.98
C TRP A 6 -2.74 -18.11 -6.32
N THR A 7 -3.13 -19.23 -6.92
CA THR A 7 -4.23 -20.08 -6.42
C THR A 7 -4.13 -20.44 -4.93
N PRO A 8 -2.93 -20.76 -4.37
CA PRO A 8 -2.81 -21.04 -2.93
C PRO A 8 -3.07 -19.83 -2.02
N ASP A 9 -3.07 -18.61 -2.55
CA ASP A 9 -3.32 -17.39 -1.77
C ASP A 9 -4.81 -17.04 -1.63
N ILE A 10 -5.71 -17.81 -2.24
CA ILE A 10 -7.15 -17.56 -2.15
C ILE A 10 -7.58 -17.65 -0.67
N GLY A 11 -8.28 -16.62 -0.20
CA GLY A 11 -8.71 -16.49 1.20
C GLY A 11 -7.63 -15.93 2.14
N ARG A 12 -6.37 -15.84 1.70
CA ARG A 12 -5.32 -15.15 2.46
C ARG A 12 -5.44 -13.65 2.26
N ARG A 13 -5.03 -12.89 3.28
CA ARG A 13 -4.93 -11.44 3.19
C ARG A 13 -3.88 -11.07 2.14
N LYS A 14 -4.22 -10.15 1.22
CA LYS A 14 -3.33 -9.72 0.14
C LYS A 14 -2.04 -9.10 0.68
N THR A 15 -2.13 -8.38 1.78
CA THR A 15 -0.99 -7.75 2.49
C THR A 15 0.04 -8.79 2.91
N VAL A 16 -0.40 -9.90 3.49
CA VAL A 16 0.47 -11.03 3.90
C VAL A 16 1.09 -11.71 2.68
N SER A 17 0.26 -12.12 1.71
CA SER A 17 0.75 -12.80 0.48
C SER A 17 1.74 -11.93 -0.30
N ALA A 18 1.50 -10.63 -0.40
CA ALA A 18 2.40 -9.68 -1.06
C ALA A 18 3.74 -9.56 -0.31
N ALA A 19 3.71 -9.41 1.01
CA ALA A 19 4.92 -9.24 1.81
C ALA A 19 5.84 -10.47 1.74
N GLU A 20 5.26 -11.68 1.86
CA GLU A 20 6.02 -12.94 1.74
C GLU A 20 6.71 -13.05 0.37
N LYS A 21 5.98 -12.76 -0.71
CA LYS A 21 6.50 -12.92 -2.07
C LYS A 21 7.52 -11.86 -2.43
N LEU A 22 7.28 -10.60 -2.06
CA LEU A 22 8.25 -9.53 -2.28
C LEU A 22 9.52 -9.76 -1.45
N GLY A 23 9.39 -10.26 -0.23
CA GLY A 23 10.53 -10.60 0.63
C GLY A 23 11.33 -11.78 0.08
N ALA A 24 10.65 -12.81 -0.44
CA ALA A 24 11.32 -13.92 -1.13
C ALA A 24 11.99 -13.48 -2.44
N PHE A 25 11.40 -12.52 -3.16
CA PHE A 25 11.95 -12.00 -4.41
C PHE A 25 13.22 -11.16 -4.18
N ASN A 26 13.21 -10.28 -3.17
CA ASN A 26 14.38 -9.51 -2.77
C ASN A 26 14.50 -9.43 -1.24
N PRO A 27 15.27 -10.33 -0.61
CA PRO A 27 15.43 -10.38 0.84
C PRO A 27 16.08 -9.13 1.46
N SER A 28 16.76 -8.32 0.66
CA SER A 28 17.38 -7.08 1.11
C SER A 28 16.37 -5.94 1.29
N CYS A 29 15.15 -6.08 0.75
CA CYS A 29 14.09 -5.09 0.93
C CYS A 29 13.43 -5.22 2.29
N ARG A 30 13.31 -4.11 3.02
CA ARG A 30 12.41 -4.02 4.17
C ARG A 30 10.99 -3.81 3.67
N ILE A 31 10.08 -4.69 4.09
CA ILE A 31 8.66 -4.62 3.72
C ILE A 31 7.84 -4.43 4.98
N GLU A 32 6.97 -3.42 4.96
CA GLU A 32 6.02 -3.15 6.03
C GLU A 32 4.61 -3.21 5.43
N ALA A 33 3.80 -4.14 5.91
CA ALA A 33 2.47 -4.41 5.37
C ALA A 33 1.39 -4.03 6.38
N PHE A 34 0.47 -3.17 5.95
CA PHE A 34 -0.64 -2.70 6.76
C PHE A 34 -1.94 -3.35 6.29
N ASP A 35 -2.51 -4.23 7.11
CA ASP A 35 -3.83 -4.83 6.85
C ASP A 35 -4.96 -3.96 7.41
N THR A 36 -5.09 -2.77 6.84
CA THR A 36 -6.14 -1.83 7.19
C THR A 36 -6.62 -1.07 5.96
N VAL A 37 -7.84 -0.58 6.01
CA VAL A 37 -8.35 0.35 5.00
C VAL A 37 -7.76 1.73 5.26
N VAL A 38 -7.28 2.38 4.20
CA VAL A 38 -6.85 3.78 4.26
C VAL A 38 -8.08 4.67 4.40
N GLN A 39 -8.11 5.48 5.46
CA GLN A 39 -9.17 6.43 5.82
C GLN A 39 -8.55 7.76 6.23
N GLU A 40 -9.36 8.81 6.36
CA GLU A 40 -8.86 10.16 6.67
C GLU A 40 -8.08 10.20 7.98
N GLU A 41 -8.49 9.40 8.96
CA GLU A 41 -7.95 9.39 10.31
C GLU A 41 -6.60 8.67 10.41
N ASN A 42 -6.30 7.75 9.48
CA ASN A 42 -5.08 6.94 9.52
C ASN A 42 -4.10 7.21 8.38
N ALA A 43 -4.52 7.88 7.30
CA ALA A 43 -3.70 8.01 6.09
C ALA A 43 -2.39 8.76 6.35
N ALA A 44 -2.40 9.82 7.16
CA ALA A 44 -1.19 10.57 7.49
C ALA A 44 -0.15 9.70 8.23
N VAL A 45 -0.61 8.83 9.13
CA VAL A 45 0.23 7.89 9.88
C VAL A 45 0.77 6.80 8.96
N LEU A 46 -0.11 6.19 8.13
CA LEU A 46 0.27 5.13 7.20
C LEU A 46 1.26 5.60 6.12
N VAL A 47 1.11 6.84 5.63
CA VAL A 47 2.06 7.44 4.68
C VAL A 47 3.42 7.69 5.35
N GLY A 48 3.44 8.01 6.64
CA GLY A 48 4.68 8.23 7.39
C GLY A 48 5.64 9.20 6.68
N ASP A 49 6.88 8.78 6.53
CA ASP A 49 7.97 9.50 5.87
C ASP A 49 8.25 8.96 4.45
N ALA A 50 7.22 8.44 3.77
CA ALA A 50 7.37 7.92 2.41
C ALA A 50 7.93 8.99 1.46
N ALA A 51 8.88 8.58 0.60
CA ALA A 51 9.41 9.45 -0.43
C ALA A 51 8.45 9.62 -1.63
N VAL A 52 7.54 8.66 -1.83
CA VAL A 52 6.55 8.65 -2.91
C VAL A 52 5.34 7.84 -2.48
N ILE A 53 4.15 8.26 -2.92
CA ILE A 53 2.91 7.50 -2.77
C ILE A 53 2.49 6.99 -4.15
N VAL A 54 2.19 5.70 -4.25
CA VAL A 54 1.68 5.07 -5.50
C VAL A 54 0.29 4.52 -5.23
N ASP A 55 -0.73 5.07 -5.89
CA ASP A 55 -2.14 4.68 -5.71
C ASP A 55 -2.54 3.56 -6.69
N GLY A 56 -2.54 2.33 -6.19
CA GLY A 56 -3.12 1.17 -6.87
C GLY A 56 -4.59 0.92 -6.56
N SER A 57 -5.29 1.84 -5.87
CA SER A 57 -6.68 1.64 -5.46
C SER A 57 -7.67 1.85 -6.61
N ASP A 58 -8.76 1.09 -6.57
CA ASP A 58 -9.91 1.22 -7.47
C ASP A 58 -11.00 2.15 -6.90
N ASN A 59 -10.71 2.88 -5.82
CA ASN A 59 -11.68 3.70 -5.09
C ASN A 59 -11.31 5.19 -5.08
N VAL A 60 -12.18 6.02 -5.64
CA VAL A 60 -12.04 7.48 -5.67
C VAL A 60 -11.94 8.09 -4.27
N LYS A 61 -12.63 7.53 -3.27
CA LYS A 61 -12.54 8.01 -1.88
C LYS A 61 -11.12 7.86 -1.35
N THR A 62 -10.54 6.67 -1.45
CA THR A 62 -9.17 6.38 -1.01
C THR A 62 -8.16 7.27 -1.74
N ARG A 63 -8.30 7.41 -3.06
CA ARG A 63 -7.47 8.30 -3.87
C ARG A 63 -7.49 9.75 -3.38
N LYS A 64 -8.67 10.29 -3.07
CA LYS A 64 -8.81 11.66 -2.56
C LYS A 64 -8.16 11.84 -1.19
N VAL A 65 -8.31 10.85 -0.31
CA VAL A 65 -7.65 10.85 1.01
C VAL A 65 -6.13 10.88 0.87
N LEU A 66 -5.56 9.97 0.08
CA LEU A 66 -4.11 9.93 -0.14
C LEU A 66 -3.58 11.18 -0.85
N ASN A 67 -4.31 11.71 -1.84
CA ASN A 67 -3.95 12.95 -2.52
C ASN A 67 -3.90 14.15 -1.56
N ARG A 68 -4.84 14.24 -0.61
CA ARG A 68 -4.82 15.30 0.41
C ARG A 68 -3.56 15.21 1.28
N VAL A 69 -3.23 14.01 1.75
CA VAL A 69 -2.01 13.77 2.56
C VAL A 69 -0.74 14.06 1.74
N SER A 70 -0.72 13.66 0.47
CA SER A 70 0.36 13.97 -0.48
C SER A 70 0.64 15.47 -0.56
N VAL A 71 -0.40 16.28 -0.79
CA VAL A 71 -0.28 17.74 -0.90
C VAL A 71 0.19 18.36 0.42
N GLU A 72 -0.37 17.91 1.54
CA GLU A 72 0.00 18.40 2.88
C GLU A 72 1.47 18.11 3.21
N LYS A 73 1.92 16.87 2.96
CA LYS A 73 3.29 16.43 3.23
C LYS A 73 4.29 16.76 2.12
N LYS A 74 3.83 17.29 0.99
CA LYS A 74 4.62 17.54 -0.21
C LYS A 74 5.34 16.28 -0.74
N ILE A 75 4.67 15.14 -0.66
CA ILE A 75 5.17 13.87 -1.17
C ILE A 75 4.61 13.66 -2.58
N PRO A 76 5.42 13.33 -3.60
CA PRO A 76 4.91 13.01 -4.93
C PRO A 76 3.87 11.88 -4.90
N PHE A 77 2.79 12.04 -5.66
CA PHE A 77 1.68 11.09 -5.77
C PHE A 77 1.54 10.63 -7.21
N VAL A 78 1.53 9.30 -7.39
CA VAL A 78 1.49 8.61 -8.70
C VAL A 78 0.25 7.73 -8.78
#